data_AF-A0A9B0LGT7-F1
#
_entry.id   AF-A0A9B0LGT7-F1
#
_cell.length_a   1.000
_cell.length_b   1.000
_cell.length_c   1.000
_cell.angle_alpha   90.00
_cell.angle_beta   90.00
_cell.angle_gamma   90.00
#
_symmetry.space_group_name_H-M   'P 1'
#
loop_
_entity.id
_entity.type
_entity.pdbx_description
1 polymer ?
#
loop_
_entity_poly.entity_id
_entity_poly.type
_entity_poly.pdbx_seq_one_letter_code
_entity_poly.pdbx_strand_id
1 'polypeptide(L)'
;MGKGRRFCTARKLHSRRDQKWHDKPYKKAPLGTALGASPFGGASHAKGIALRKAGVEAKQPHSAIRKCVRIQLIKNGKGAWVAHEETNMEQLRGLTPA
;
A
#
# COMPACT_ATOMS: atom_id res chain seq x y z
N MET A 1 10.74 -10.80 -34.02
CA MET A 1 9.97 -10.50 -35.25
C MET A 1 9.04 -9.31 -35.00
N GLY A 2 9.12 -8.26 -35.83
CA GLY A 2 8.31 -7.04 -35.69
C GLY A 2 6.86 -7.20 -36.18
N LYS A 3 6.00 -6.23 -35.86
CA LYS A 3 4.61 -6.21 -36.36
C LYS A 3 4.55 -5.83 -37.84
N GLY A 4 3.57 -6.37 -38.56
CA GLY A 4 3.37 -6.10 -39.98
C GLY A 4 2.92 -4.65 -40.24
N ARG A 5 3.62 -3.95 -41.14
CA ARG A 5 3.41 -2.53 -41.51
C ARG A 5 2.63 -2.33 -42.83
N ARG A 6 2.10 -3.42 -43.40
CA ARG A 6 1.38 -3.41 -44.69
C ARG A 6 -0.07 -2.90 -44.52
N PHE A 7 -0.66 -2.41 -45.60
CA PHE A 7 -2.10 -2.10 -45.63
C PHE A 7 -2.92 -3.36 -45.26
N CYS A 8 -4.06 -3.17 -44.58
CA CYS A 8 -4.95 -4.24 -44.09
C CYS A 8 -4.43 -5.11 -42.92
N THR A 9 -3.43 -4.68 -42.13
CA THR A 9 -2.95 -5.43 -40.94
C THR A 9 -3.62 -5.04 -39.60
N ALA A 10 -4.66 -4.20 -39.62
CA ALA A 10 -5.28 -3.62 -38.42
C ALA A 10 -5.73 -4.67 -37.38
N ARG A 11 -6.32 -5.79 -37.81
CA ARG A 11 -6.74 -6.88 -36.91
C ARG A 11 -5.57 -7.51 -36.16
N LYS A 12 -4.43 -7.69 -36.84
CA LYS A 12 -3.21 -8.21 -36.22
C LYS A 12 -2.62 -7.21 -35.22
N LEU A 13 -2.74 -5.90 -35.48
CA LEU A 13 -2.31 -4.86 -34.54
C LEU A 13 -3.17 -4.82 -33.27
N HIS A 14 -4.45 -5.23 -33.32
CA HIS A 14 -5.33 -5.32 -32.14
C HIS A 14 -4.89 -6.35 -31.09
N SER A 15 -4.08 -7.35 -31.45
CA SER A 15 -3.43 -8.29 -30.48
C SER A 15 -2.58 -7.58 -29.40
N ARG A 16 -2.31 -6.28 -29.58
CA ARG A 16 -1.75 -5.42 -28.54
C ARG A 16 -2.58 -5.34 -27.27
N ARG A 17 -3.90 -5.54 -27.36
CA ARG A 17 -4.79 -5.58 -26.19
C ARG A 17 -4.45 -6.76 -25.29
N ASP A 18 -4.13 -7.91 -25.88
CA ASP A 18 -3.73 -9.12 -25.15
C ASP A 18 -2.37 -8.91 -24.48
N GLN A 19 -1.42 -8.28 -25.19
CA GLN A 19 -0.12 -7.93 -24.63
C GLN A 19 -0.21 -6.99 -23.42
N LYS A 20 -1.21 -6.09 -23.42
CA LYS A 20 -1.43 -5.12 -22.33
C LYS A 20 -1.78 -5.79 -21.00
N TRP A 21 -2.34 -6.99 -21.00
CA TRP A 21 -2.64 -7.74 -19.77
C TRP A 21 -1.40 -8.23 -19.02
N HIS A 22 -0.25 -8.31 -19.69
CA HIS A 22 1.03 -8.60 -19.04
C HIS A 22 1.58 -7.39 -18.26
N ASP A 23 1.10 -6.17 -18.56
CA ASP A 23 1.49 -4.97 -17.83
C ASP A 23 0.83 -4.96 -16.46
N LYS A 24 1.65 -5.12 -15.41
CA LYS A 24 1.23 -5.06 -14.00
C LYS A 24 0.37 -3.83 -13.65
N PRO A 25 0.70 -2.59 -14.06
CA PRO A 25 -0.13 -1.43 -13.73
C PRO A 25 -1.48 -1.47 -14.45
N TYR A 26 -1.51 -1.89 -15.72
CA TYR A 26 -2.76 -2.01 -16.47
C TYR A 26 -3.67 -3.06 -15.86
N LYS A 27 -3.13 -4.24 -15.49
CA LYS A 27 -3.91 -5.34 -14.91
C LYS A 27 -4.63 -4.97 -13.60
N LYS A 28 -4.08 -4.05 -12.79
CA LYS A 28 -4.66 -3.67 -11.48
C LYS A 28 -5.98 -2.91 -11.58
N ALA A 29 -6.19 -2.13 -12.66
CA ALA A 29 -7.38 -1.29 -12.80
C ALA A 29 -8.63 -2.09 -13.22
N PRO A 30 -8.63 -2.88 -14.32
CA PRO A 30 -9.77 -3.69 -14.73
C PRO A 30 -10.11 -4.79 -13.72
N LEU A 31 -9.12 -5.35 -13.02
CA LEU A 31 -9.37 -6.37 -12.00
C LEU A 31 -9.88 -5.80 -10.68
N GLY A 32 -9.93 -4.47 -10.51
CA GLY A 32 -10.42 -3.84 -9.28
C GLY A 32 -9.65 -4.25 -8.03
N THR A 33 -8.40 -4.69 -8.16
CA THR A 33 -7.62 -5.26 -7.04
C THR A 33 -7.46 -4.26 -5.89
N ALA A 34 -7.44 -2.96 -6.19
CA ALA A 34 -7.40 -1.90 -5.20
C ALA A 34 -8.66 -1.84 -4.32
N LEU A 35 -9.83 -2.21 -4.84
CA LEU A 35 -11.08 -2.19 -4.10
C LEU A 35 -11.26 -3.47 -3.27
N GLY A 36 -10.92 -4.63 -3.83
CA GLY A 36 -11.11 -5.92 -3.15
C GLY A 36 -10.00 -6.29 -2.15
N ALA A 37 -8.74 -6.22 -2.59
CA ALA A 37 -7.62 -6.77 -1.83
C ALA A 37 -6.99 -5.75 -0.86
N SER A 38 -7.04 -4.45 -1.18
CA SER A 38 -6.43 -3.45 -0.30
C SER A 38 -7.23 -3.28 0.99
N PRO A 39 -6.57 -3.14 2.15
CA PRO A 39 -7.27 -2.88 3.41
C PRO A 39 -7.99 -1.51 3.42
N PHE A 40 -7.49 -0.56 2.61
CA PHE A 40 -8.06 0.78 2.46
C PHE A 40 -9.21 0.87 1.44
N GLY A 41 -9.47 -0.17 0.65
CA GLY A 41 -10.56 -0.18 -0.34
C GLY A 41 -10.45 0.95 -1.38
N GLY A 42 -9.24 1.36 -1.75
CA GLY A 42 -9.00 2.44 -2.73
C GLY A 42 -8.97 3.87 -2.16
N ALA A 43 -9.19 4.06 -0.86
CA ALA A 43 -9.04 5.37 -0.21
C ALA A 43 -7.57 5.67 0.12
N SER A 44 -7.21 6.96 0.17
CA SER A 44 -5.87 7.42 0.55
C SER A 44 -5.57 7.19 2.04
N HIS A 45 -6.58 7.37 2.91
CA HIS A 45 -6.45 7.26 4.36
C HIS A 45 -7.64 6.52 4.99
N ALA A 46 -7.47 6.05 6.23
CA ALA A 46 -8.55 5.48 7.03
C ALA A 46 -8.31 5.68 8.53
N LYS A 47 -9.41 5.75 9.29
CA LYS A 47 -9.42 5.78 10.75
C LYS A 47 -9.43 4.37 11.31
N GLY A 48 -8.74 4.15 12.43
CA GLY A 48 -8.68 2.86 13.09
C GLY A 48 -8.44 2.97 14.60
N ILE A 49 -8.67 1.85 15.29
CA ILE A 49 -8.49 1.70 16.73
C ILE A 49 -7.21 0.91 16.98
N ALA A 50 -6.38 1.37 17.91
CA ALA A 50 -5.15 0.68 18.30
C ALA A 50 -5.47 -0.54 19.17
N LEU A 51 -4.94 -1.72 18.81
CA LEU A 51 -5.13 -2.96 19.57
C LEU A 51 -3.93 -3.26 20.48
N ARG A 52 -2.72 -3.29 19.91
CA ARG A 52 -1.50 -3.61 20.67
C ARG A 52 -0.26 -2.94 20.07
N LYS A 53 0.70 -2.64 20.93
CA LYS A 53 2.08 -2.27 20.54
C LYS A 53 2.86 -3.55 20.22
N ALA A 54 3.67 -3.53 19.18
CA ALA A 54 4.59 -4.61 18.83
C ALA A 54 5.93 -4.06 18.35
N GLY A 55 7.02 -4.78 18.62
CA GLY A 55 8.33 -4.54 18.00
C GLY A 55 8.53 -5.54 16.87
N VAL A 56 8.69 -5.07 15.63
CA VAL A 56 9.07 -5.94 14.51
C VAL A 56 10.57 -5.83 14.30
N GLU A 57 11.26 -6.96 14.38
CA GLU A 57 12.68 -7.03 14.09
C GLU A 57 12.95 -6.66 12.62
N ALA A 58 13.98 -5.87 12.39
CA ALA A 58 14.41 -5.54 11.04
C ALA A 58 14.85 -6.81 10.29
N LYS A 59 14.67 -6.80 8.96
CA LYS A 59 15.22 -7.87 8.13
C LYS A 59 16.75 -7.79 8.17
N GLN A 60 17.40 -8.94 8.41
CA GLN A 60 18.85 -9.10 8.29
C GLN A 60 19.35 -8.42 6.99
N PRO A 61 20.43 -7.61 7.02
CA PRO A 61 21.55 -7.61 7.97
C PRO A 61 21.47 -6.60 9.14
N HIS A 62 20.33 -5.92 9.36
CA HIS A 62 20.19 -4.93 10.43
C HIS A 62 19.59 -5.56 11.70
N SER A 63 20.04 -5.11 12.89
CA SER A 63 19.64 -5.65 14.20
C SER A 63 18.67 -4.74 15.00
N ALA A 64 18.01 -3.79 14.33
CA ALA A 64 17.13 -2.81 14.99
C ALA A 64 15.68 -3.31 15.17
N ILE A 65 15.04 -2.94 16.29
CA ILE A 65 13.61 -3.19 16.52
C ILE A 65 12.79 -1.97 16.06
N ARG A 66 11.84 -2.17 15.14
CA ARG A 66 10.92 -1.12 14.68
C ARG A 66 9.66 -1.12 15.54
N LYS A 67 9.43 -0.03 16.30
CA LYS A 67 8.21 0.18 17.07
C LYS A 67 7.02 0.31 16.12
N CYS A 68 5.99 -0.52 16.30
CA CYS A 68 4.78 -0.47 15.51
C CYS A 68 3.54 -0.74 16.37
N VAL A 69 2.39 -0.31 15.86
CA VAL A 69 1.09 -0.54 16.48
C VAL A 69 0.21 -1.30 15.50
N ARG A 70 -0.47 -2.34 15.99
CA ARG A 70 -1.51 -3.03 15.24
C ARG A 70 -2.80 -2.24 15.37
N ILE A 71 -3.35 -1.80 14.24
CA ILE A 71 -4.57 -0.99 14.16
C ILE A 71 -5.66 -1.78 13.45
N GLN A 72 -6.87 -1.75 13.96
CA GLN A 72 -8.06 -2.27 13.29
C GLN A 72 -8.81 -1.11 12.62
N LEU A 73 -9.05 -1.22 11.31
CA LEU A 73 -9.79 -0.20 10.57
C LEU A 73 -11.28 -0.24 10.96
N ILE A 74 -11.86 0.92 11.30
CA ILE A 74 -13.27 1.00 11.71
C ILE A 74 -14.21 0.57 10.57
N LYS A 75 -13.90 0.99 9.34
CA LYS A 75 -14.73 0.74 8.16
C LYS A 75 -14.84 -0.73 7.74
N ASN A 76 -13.79 -1.52 7.96
CA ASN A 76 -13.64 -2.85 7.37
C ASN A 76 -13.31 -3.95 8.40
N GLY A 77 -13.03 -3.61 9.66
CA GLY A 77 -12.53 -4.54 10.67
C GLY A 77 -11.15 -5.16 10.37
N LYS A 78 -10.53 -4.84 9.23
CA LYS A 78 -9.23 -5.36 8.78
C LYS A 78 -8.09 -4.77 9.61
N GLY A 79 -7.11 -5.60 9.96
CA GLY A 79 -5.92 -5.20 10.72
C GLY A 79 -4.78 -4.70 9.83
N ALA A 80 -4.24 -3.53 10.14
CA ALA A 80 -3.06 -2.93 9.51
C ALA A 80 -1.93 -2.72 10.53
N TRP A 81 -0.68 -2.72 10.06
CA TRP A 81 0.48 -2.33 10.86
C TRP A 81 0.80 -0.88 10.56
N VAL A 82 0.98 -0.08 11.61
CA VAL A 82 1.40 1.32 11.49
C VAL A 82 2.71 1.48 12.26
N ALA A 83 3.70 2.10 11.63
CA ALA A 83 4.95 2.45 12.30
C ALA A 83 4.65 3.52 13.36
N HIS A 84 5.17 3.33 14.57
CA HIS A 84 5.01 4.28 15.65
C HIS A 84 6.36 4.93 15.90
N GLU A 85 6.57 6.11 15.34
CA GLU A 85 7.58 7.03 15.87
C GLU A 85 7.02 7.58 17.18
N GLU A 86 7.67 7.28 18.30
CA GLU A 86 7.48 8.06 19.51
C GLU A 86 8.05 9.45 19.21
N THR A 87 7.23 10.38 18.70
CA THR A 87 7.54 11.80 18.91
C THR A 87 7.50 12.00 20.40
N ASN A 88 8.67 12.19 20.99
CA ASN A 88 8.90 12.32 22.41
C ASN A 88 8.08 13.53 22.95
N MET A 89 6.84 13.30 23.36
CA MET A 89 5.96 14.33 23.95
C MET A 89 6.45 14.76 25.35
N GLU A 90 7.57 14.25 25.83
CA GLU A 90 8.22 14.70 27.07
C GLU A 90 8.98 16.03 26.93
N GLN A 91 9.16 16.58 25.72
CA GLN A 91 9.81 17.90 25.56
C GLN A 91 8.85 19.11 25.67
N LEU A 92 7.53 18.91 25.73
CA LEU A 92 6.55 20.01 25.78
C LEU A 92 5.82 20.19 27.13
N ARG A 93 6.15 19.38 28.15
CA ARG A 93 5.63 19.57 29.52
C ARG A 93 6.55 20.42 30.41
N GLY A 94 7.61 21.00 29.86
CA GLY A 94 8.56 21.85 30.59
C GLY A 94 8.35 23.36 30.45
N LEU A 95 7.27 23.82 29.79
CA LEU A 95 6.95 25.25 29.65
C LEU A 95 5.74 25.63 30.50
N THR A 96 5.91 25.56 31.82
CA THR A 96 5.19 26.47 32.73
C THR A 96 6.21 27.47 33.25
N PRO A 97 6.30 28.70 32.69
CA PRO A 97 6.84 29.81 33.46
C PRO A 97 5.81 30.24 34.51
N ALA A 98 6.35 30.67 35.65
CA ALA A 98 5.71 31.12 36.89
C ALA A 98 4.34 31.79 36.79
#